data_AF-A0A3D9SEN6-F1
#
_entry.id   AF-A0A3D9SEN6-F1
#
_cell.length_a   1.000
_cell.length_b   1.000
_cell.length_c   1.000
_cell.angle_alpha   90.00
_cell.angle_beta   90.00
_cell.angle_gamma   90.00
#
_symmetry.space_group_name_H-M   'P 1'
#
loop_
_entity.id
_entity.type
_entity.pdbx_description
1 polymer ?
#
loop_
_entity_poly.entity_id
_entity_poly.type
_entity_poly.pdbx_seq_one_letter_code
_entity_poly.pdbx_strand_id
1 'polypeptide(L)'
;MQLNPVGILGTGKYVPERILTNQELEQMVETNDEWIVSRTGMRERRIAAPEQATSDLALHASQAALAAAGITAEDLDLIIVATITPDMFFPSTACLLQDKLGAKKAAAFDLSAACSGFIYGLATATNMIATGMYNHVLVVGAETLSRITDYTDRNTCILFGDGAGAVVLGQVQEGRGFLSFELGADGSGGELLKVCGGGSRMPSTPESIENKHHFIYMAGNEVFKFAVRIMGNAAEAALRKAGIDKTEIDLLIPHQANIRIINSAMNRLDLPAEKCMINLDKYGNVSAASIPIALAEAVEQNRVKEGDKLVMVGFGGGLTWGASVLIW
;
A
#
# COMPACT_ATOMS: atom_id res chain seq x y z
N MET A 1 5.84 7.28 -31.09
CA MET A 1 6.86 6.36 -30.54
C MET A 1 6.13 5.14 -30.01
N GLN A 2 6.66 3.95 -30.22
CA GLN A 2 6.14 2.75 -29.57
C GLN A 2 6.51 2.83 -28.08
N LEU A 3 5.52 2.67 -27.19
CA LEU A 3 5.77 2.69 -25.74
C LEU A 3 6.44 1.38 -25.33
N ASN A 4 7.38 1.44 -24.39
CA ASN A 4 8.03 0.24 -23.86
C ASN A 4 7.03 -0.54 -22.99
N PRO A 5 6.93 -1.88 -23.11
CA PRO A 5 6.21 -2.70 -22.14
C PRO A 5 6.92 -2.62 -20.78
N VAL A 6 6.19 -2.31 -19.71
CA VAL A 6 6.75 -2.13 -18.36
C VAL A 6 6.10 -3.10 -17.39
N GLY A 7 6.91 -3.81 -16.62
CA GLY A 7 6.44 -4.78 -15.63
C GLY A 7 7.29 -4.75 -14.36
N ILE A 8 7.02 -5.71 -13.48
CA ILE A 8 7.71 -5.88 -12.21
C ILE A 8 8.87 -6.86 -12.41
N LEU A 9 10.10 -6.41 -12.13
CA LEU A 9 11.32 -7.22 -12.23
C LEU A 9 11.64 -7.96 -10.92
N GLY A 10 11.23 -7.40 -9.78
CA GLY A 10 11.48 -7.97 -8.47
C GLY A 10 10.55 -7.39 -7.41
N THR A 11 10.26 -8.19 -6.39
CA THR A 11 9.40 -7.84 -5.27
C THR A 11 10.14 -8.04 -3.95
N GLY A 12 9.79 -7.25 -2.95
CA GLY A 12 10.36 -7.36 -1.62
C GLY A 12 9.39 -6.84 -0.57
N LYS A 13 9.54 -7.35 0.65
CA LYS A 13 8.74 -6.92 1.80
C LYS A 13 9.60 -6.88 3.05
N TYR A 14 9.17 -6.08 4.01
CA TYR A 14 9.67 -6.11 5.37
C TYR A 14 8.52 -5.75 6.32
N VAL A 15 8.44 -6.49 7.42
CA VAL A 15 7.53 -6.19 8.52
C VAL A 15 8.30 -6.24 9.83
N PRO A 16 8.04 -5.33 10.78
CA PRO A 16 8.72 -5.35 12.08
C PRO A 16 8.51 -6.64 12.87
N GLU A 17 9.44 -6.91 13.79
CA GLU A 17 9.44 -8.13 14.61
C GLU A 17 8.37 -8.12 15.71
N ARG A 18 8.08 -6.94 16.29
CA ARG A 18 7.13 -6.84 17.40
C ARG A 18 5.71 -7.06 16.90
N ILE A 19 5.11 -8.16 17.36
CA ILE A 19 3.71 -8.52 17.12
C ILE A 19 2.84 -7.92 18.22
N LEU A 20 1.85 -7.09 17.90
CA LEU A 20 0.79 -6.68 18.82
C LEU A 20 -0.45 -7.57 18.60
N THR A 21 -0.80 -8.38 19.58
CA THR A 21 -1.95 -9.30 19.46
C THR A 21 -3.27 -8.62 19.83
N ASN A 22 -4.40 -9.21 19.42
CA ASN A 22 -5.72 -8.77 19.90
C ASN A 22 -5.84 -8.88 21.43
N GLN A 23 -5.26 -9.91 22.05
CA GLN A 23 -5.28 -10.09 23.51
C GLN A 23 -4.57 -8.95 24.25
N GLU A 24 -3.50 -8.40 23.68
CA GLU A 24 -2.84 -7.22 24.26
C GLU A 24 -3.71 -5.96 24.11
N LEU A 25 -4.46 -5.82 23.01
CA LEU A 25 -5.41 -4.71 22.84
C LEU A 25 -6.56 -4.76 23.86
N GLU A 26 -6.99 -5.95 24.29
CA GLU A 26 -7.99 -6.13 25.35
C GLU A 26 -7.55 -5.52 26.69
N GLN A 27 -6.24 -5.43 26.92
CA GLN A 27 -5.68 -4.81 28.12
C GLN A 27 -5.58 -3.28 28.00
N MET A 28 -5.74 -2.73 26.80
CA MET A 28 -5.57 -1.29 26.53
C MET A 28 -6.93 -0.57 26.43
N VAL A 29 -7.92 -1.20 25.83
CA VAL A 29 -9.25 -0.63 25.57
C VAL A 29 -10.34 -1.68 25.75
N GLU A 30 -11.58 -1.24 25.96
CA GLU A 30 -12.74 -2.14 26.07
C GLU A 30 -13.03 -2.81 24.72
N THR A 31 -12.45 -4.00 24.49
CA THR A 31 -12.58 -4.80 23.27
C THR A 31 -12.37 -6.29 23.56
N ASN A 32 -12.54 -7.16 22.56
CA ASN A 32 -12.14 -8.57 22.61
C ASN A 32 -11.78 -9.13 21.22
N ASP A 33 -11.03 -10.24 21.18
CA ASP A 33 -10.57 -10.90 19.96
C ASP A 33 -11.73 -11.25 19.01
N GLU A 34 -12.81 -11.84 19.54
CA GLU A 34 -13.97 -12.24 18.75
C GLU A 34 -14.59 -11.03 18.02
N TRP A 35 -14.70 -9.89 18.71
CA TRP A 35 -15.23 -8.66 18.16
C TRP A 35 -14.30 -8.06 17.09
N ILE A 36 -12.99 -8.09 17.31
CA ILE A 36 -12.01 -7.58 16.33
C ILE A 36 -12.03 -8.47 15.09
N VAL A 37 -11.90 -9.80 15.25
CA VAL A 37 -11.82 -10.75 14.14
C VAL A 37 -13.10 -10.74 13.31
N SER A 38 -14.28 -10.79 13.94
CA SER A 38 -15.55 -10.80 13.21
C SER A 38 -15.79 -9.54 12.37
N ARG A 39 -15.26 -8.39 12.81
CA ARG A 39 -15.43 -7.10 12.13
C ARG A 39 -14.35 -6.77 11.13
N THR A 40 -13.13 -7.24 11.37
CA THR A 40 -11.93 -6.79 10.64
C THR A 40 -11.23 -7.93 9.93
N GLY A 41 -11.29 -9.17 10.46
CA GLY A 41 -10.46 -10.30 10.05
C GLY A 41 -9.04 -10.29 10.65
N MET A 42 -8.68 -9.29 11.44
CA MET A 42 -7.34 -9.10 12.00
C MET A 42 -7.16 -9.86 13.30
N ARG A 43 -6.02 -10.53 13.46
CA ARG A 43 -5.64 -11.25 14.70
C ARG A 43 -4.45 -10.60 15.39
N GLU A 44 -3.51 -10.14 14.58
CA GLU A 44 -2.31 -9.46 15.03
C GLU A 44 -1.90 -8.37 14.03
N ARG A 45 -0.98 -7.51 14.47
CA ARG A 45 -0.31 -6.51 13.63
C ARG A 45 1.14 -6.36 14.05
N ARG A 46 1.97 -5.78 13.17
CA ARG A 46 3.39 -5.53 13.44
C ARG A 46 3.61 -4.08 13.82
N ILE A 47 4.49 -3.86 14.80
CA ILE A 47 4.80 -2.54 15.35
C ILE A 47 6.30 -2.29 15.21
N ALA A 48 6.66 -1.15 14.61
CA ALA A 48 8.04 -0.72 14.47
C ALA A 48 8.71 -0.54 15.84
N ALA A 49 9.97 -0.96 15.96
CA ALA A 49 10.76 -0.70 17.15
C ALA A 49 10.96 0.82 17.35
N PRO A 50 11.19 1.31 18.58
CA PRO A 50 11.29 2.75 18.86
C PRO A 50 12.24 3.52 17.93
N GLU A 51 13.36 2.92 17.56
CA GLU A 51 14.40 3.45 16.69
C GLU A 51 14.10 3.34 15.18
N GLN A 52 13.11 2.55 14.77
CA GLN A 52 12.75 2.36 13.37
C GLN A 52 11.79 3.46 12.89
N ALA A 53 12.20 4.13 11.82
CA ALA A 53 11.39 5.04 11.02
C ALA A 53 10.91 4.35 9.72
N THR A 54 10.00 5.00 8.99
CA THR A 54 9.43 4.45 7.74
C THR A 54 10.51 4.16 6.69
N SER A 55 11.52 5.01 6.58
CA SER A 55 12.66 4.79 5.68
C SER A 55 13.46 3.53 6.02
N ASP A 56 13.52 3.10 7.29
CA ASP A 56 14.20 1.87 7.71
C ASP A 56 13.44 0.64 7.26
N LEU A 57 12.11 0.65 7.40
CA LEU A 57 11.26 -0.43 6.90
C LEU A 57 11.36 -0.52 5.37
N ALA A 58 11.31 0.64 4.70
CA ALA A 58 11.45 0.75 3.26
C ALA A 58 12.81 0.22 2.76
N LEU A 59 13.90 0.46 3.50
CA LEU A 59 15.24 -0.02 3.15
C LEU A 59 15.27 -1.53 3.00
N HIS A 60 14.78 -2.27 4.01
CA HIS A 60 14.80 -3.73 3.99
C HIS A 60 13.94 -4.30 2.85
N ALA A 61 12.73 -3.76 2.65
CA ALA A 61 11.87 -4.17 1.54
C ALA A 61 12.52 -3.91 0.17
N SER A 62 13.19 -2.76 0.04
CA SER A 62 13.86 -2.35 -1.21
C SER A 62 15.07 -3.21 -1.53
N GLN A 63 15.88 -3.54 -0.52
CA GLN A 63 17.02 -4.46 -0.69
C GLN A 63 16.55 -5.84 -1.18
N ALA A 64 15.46 -6.36 -0.62
CA ALA A 64 14.86 -7.61 -1.08
C ALA A 64 14.36 -7.52 -2.53
N ALA A 65 13.68 -6.42 -2.90
CA ALA A 65 13.18 -6.21 -4.26
C ALA A 65 14.32 -6.07 -5.30
N LEU A 66 15.39 -5.36 -4.96
CA LEU A 66 16.59 -5.23 -5.79
C LEU A 66 17.28 -6.59 -5.98
N ALA A 67 17.44 -7.36 -4.90
CA ALA A 67 18.01 -8.70 -4.96
C ALA A 67 17.16 -9.64 -5.83
N ALA A 68 15.82 -9.59 -5.70
CA ALA A 68 14.90 -10.36 -6.53
C ALA A 68 14.95 -9.96 -8.02
N ALA A 69 15.16 -8.68 -8.31
CA ALA A 69 15.33 -8.16 -9.67
C ALA A 69 16.73 -8.42 -10.26
N GLY A 70 17.72 -8.83 -9.45
CA GLY A 70 19.09 -9.04 -9.88
C GLY A 70 19.84 -7.76 -10.26
N ILE A 71 19.44 -6.61 -9.71
CA ILE A 71 20.09 -5.31 -9.95
C ILE A 71 20.59 -4.67 -8.65
N THR A 72 21.41 -3.64 -8.77
CA THR A 72 21.97 -2.90 -7.63
C THR A 72 21.32 -1.53 -7.47
N ALA A 73 21.55 -0.88 -6.34
CA ALA A 73 21.10 0.48 -6.11
C ALA A 73 21.66 1.50 -7.12
N GLU A 74 22.82 1.21 -7.74
CA GLU A 74 23.44 2.09 -8.75
C GLU A 74 22.75 2.05 -10.12
N ASP A 75 21.88 1.07 -10.33
CA ASP A 75 21.09 0.87 -11.55
C ASP A 75 19.73 1.58 -11.50
N LEU A 76 19.35 2.10 -10.33
CA LEU A 76 18.10 2.83 -10.14
C LEU A 76 18.21 4.27 -10.69
N ASP A 77 17.20 4.66 -11.45
CA ASP A 77 17.06 6.02 -11.97
C ASP A 77 16.07 6.87 -11.15
N LEU A 78 15.11 6.21 -10.48
CA LEU A 78 14.09 6.88 -9.66
C LEU A 78 13.65 6.00 -8.48
N ILE A 79 13.40 6.65 -7.34
CA ILE A 79 12.80 6.07 -6.14
C ILE A 79 11.51 6.84 -5.82
N ILE A 80 10.38 6.13 -5.76
CA ILE A 80 9.09 6.67 -5.32
C ILE A 80 8.67 5.96 -4.04
N VAL A 81 8.51 6.72 -2.95
CA VAL A 81 7.98 6.18 -1.68
C VAL A 81 6.55 6.69 -1.47
N ALA A 82 5.59 5.77 -1.56
CA ALA A 82 4.21 6.01 -1.18
C ALA A 82 4.04 5.82 0.33
N THR A 83 3.83 6.93 1.06
CA THR A 83 3.67 6.91 2.51
C THR A 83 2.80 8.08 3.00
N ILE A 84 2.07 7.88 4.09
CA ILE A 84 1.46 8.96 4.89
C ILE A 84 2.08 9.09 6.29
N THR A 85 3.08 8.29 6.60
CA THR A 85 3.87 8.35 7.83
C THR A 85 5.35 8.54 7.50
N PRO A 86 5.71 9.63 6.80
CA PRO A 86 7.11 9.87 6.47
C PRO A 86 7.95 10.07 7.73
N ASP A 87 9.25 9.84 7.61
CA ASP A 87 10.21 10.10 8.71
C ASP A 87 10.08 11.52 9.27
N MET A 88 9.84 12.48 8.37
CA MET A 88 9.60 13.89 8.67
C MET A 88 8.96 14.58 7.45
N PHE A 89 8.46 15.81 7.61
CA PHE A 89 7.85 16.54 6.49
C PHE A 89 8.85 16.92 5.38
N PHE A 90 10.09 17.24 5.75
CA PHE A 90 11.17 17.47 4.81
C PHE A 90 12.53 17.20 5.49
N PRO A 91 13.51 16.59 4.79
CA PRO A 91 13.44 16.04 3.43
C PRO A 91 12.48 14.84 3.30
N SER A 92 12.21 14.40 2.06
CA SER A 92 11.34 13.26 1.79
C SER A 92 11.94 11.94 2.28
N THR A 93 11.08 10.99 2.64
CA THR A 93 11.42 9.61 3.00
C THR A 93 12.20 8.92 1.87
N ALA A 94 11.84 9.18 0.62
CA ALA A 94 12.52 8.68 -0.56
C ALA A 94 13.97 9.17 -0.65
N CYS A 95 14.26 10.42 -0.29
CA CYS A 95 15.65 10.92 -0.26
C CYS A 95 16.47 10.24 0.84
N LEU A 96 15.88 10.00 2.01
CA LEU A 96 16.53 9.25 3.08
C LEU A 96 16.81 7.80 2.65
N LEU A 97 15.84 7.15 2.00
CA LEU A 97 16.00 5.81 1.45
C LEU A 97 17.07 5.76 0.35
N GLN A 98 17.11 6.76 -0.52
CA GLN A 98 18.09 6.89 -1.59
C GLN A 98 19.52 6.90 -1.05
N ASP A 99 19.78 7.69 0.00
CA ASP A 99 21.07 7.72 0.68
C ASP A 99 21.39 6.37 1.36
N LYS A 100 20.43 5.80 2.11
CA LYS A 100 20.58 4.50 2.79
C LYS A 100 20.90 3.35 1.84
N LEU A 101 20.32 3.36 0.63
CA LEU A 101 20.59 2.36 -0.41
C LEU A 101 21.91 2.60 -1.14
N GLY A 102 22.47 3.81 -1.07
CA GLY A 102 23.59 4.23 -1.91
C GLY A 102 23.20 4.45 -3.37
N ALA A 103 21.92 4.73 -3.67
CA ALA A 103 21.39 4.91 -5.02
C ALA A 103 21.73 6.29 -5.61
N LYS A 104 23.03 6.60 -5.73
CA LYS A 104 23.57 7.95 -5.99
C LYS A 104 23.07 8.65 -7.26
N LYS A 105 22.54 7.91 -8.23
CA LYS A 105 22.02 8.45 -9.51
C LYS A 105 20.52 8.68 -9.49
N ALA A 106 19.80 8.04 -8.57
CA ALA A 106 18.36 8.02 -8.58
C ALA A 106 17.79 9.37 -8.16
N ALA A 107 16.84 9.90 -8.92
CA ALA A 107 15.90 10.89 -8.41
C ALA A 107 15.06 10.27 -7.28
N ALA A 108 14.53 11.07 -6.37
CA ALA A 108 13.74 10.57 -5.26
C ALA A 108 12.63 11.53 -4.83
N PHE A 109 11.42 11.02 -4.62
CA PHE A 109 10.31 11.79 -4.05
C PHE A 109 9.28 10.91 -3.33
N ASP A 110 8.57 11.53 -2.38
CA ASP A 110 7.43 10.89 -1.71
C ASP A 110 6.14 11.15 -2.50
N LEU A 111 5.24 10.17 -2.50
CA LEU A 111 3.91 10.26 -3.09
C LEU A 111 2.86 10.04 -2.00
N SER A 112 2.01 11.04 -1.76
CA SER A 112 0.92 10.93 -0.78
C SER A 112 -0.43 10.83 -1.49
N ALA A 113 -0.98 9.61 -1.56
CA ALA A 113 -2.38 9.35 -1.91
C ALA A 113 -3.00 8.31 -0.96
N ALA A 114 -2.65 8.42 0.33
CA ALA A 114 -3.06 7.50 1.39
C ALA A 114 -2.85 6.02 0.99
N CYS A 115 -3.75 5.12 1.37
CA CYS A 115 -3.58 3.69 1.08
C CYS A 115 -3.64 3.33 -0.41
N SER A 116 -4.09 4.24 -1.28
CA SER A 116 -4.03 4.05 -2.74
C SER A 116 -2.68 4.46 -3.34
N GLY A 117 -1.78 5.05 -2.54
CA GLY A 117 -0.50 5.61 -2.95
C GLY A 117 0.38 4.66 -3.74
N PHE A 118 0.43 3.38 -3.40
CA PHE A 118 1.24 2.42 -4.13
C PHE A 118 0.80 2.28 -5.60
N ILE A 119 -0.51 2.21 -5.88
CA ILE A 119 -1.03 2.11 -7.26
C ILE A 119 -0.78 3.42 -8.03
N TYR A 120 -0.93 4.57 -7.37
CA TYR A 120 -0.55 5.86 -7.96
C TYR A 120 0.96 5.89 -8.30
N GLY A 121 1.80 5.34 -7.43
CA GLY A 121 3.23 5.17 -7.66
C GLY A 121 3.52 4.27 -8.86
N LEU A 122 2.86 3.11 -8.96
CA LEU A 122 2.98 2.19 -10.10
C LEU A 122 2.61 2.86 -11.42
N ALA A 123 1.49 3.60 -11.46
CA ALA A 123 1.06 4.31 -12.66
C ALA A 123 2.06 5.38 -13.06
N THR A 124 2.58 6.15 -12.09
CA THR A 124 3.55 7.22 -12.32
C THR A 124 4.87 6.64 -12.87
N ALA A 125 5.43 5.64 -12.19
CA ALA A 125 6.67 4.99 -12.58
C ALA A 125 6.55 4.29 -13.94
N THR A 126 5.46 3.56 -14.17
CA THR A 126 5.19 2.88 -15.45
C THR A 126 5.22 3.86 -16.61
N ASN A 127 4.57 5.02 -16.49
CA ASN A 127 4.57 6.01 -17.57
C ASN A 127 5.94 6.65 -17.80
N MET A 128 6.73 6.86 -16.75
CA MET A 128 8.10 7.38 -16.88
C MET A 128 9.02 6.38 -17.59
N ILE A 129 8.88 5.07 -17.32
CA ILE A 129 9.65 4.04 -18.03
C ILE A 129 9.15 3.85 -19.47
N ALA A 130 7.83 3.77 -19.67
CA ALA A 130 7.21 3.53 -20.97
C ALA A 130 7.56 4.61 -22.01
N THR A 131 7.79 5.85 -21.55
CA THR A 131 8.19 7.01 -22.36
C THR A 131 9.71 7.15 -22.54
N GLY A 132 10.51 6.26 -21.92
CA GLY A 132 11.97 6.27 -22.00
C GLY A 132 12.65 7.32 -21.12
N MET A 133 11.95 7.90 -20.13
CA MET A 133 12.54 8.85 -19.18
C MET A 133 13.49 8.14 -18.21
N TYR A 134 13.13 6.94 -17.77
CA TYR A 134 13.89 6.11 -16.83
C TYR A 134 13.87 4.64 -17.28
N ASN A 135 14.84 3.85 -16.84
CA ASN A 135 14.94 2.41 -17.14
C ASN A 135 14.49 1.56 -15.95
N HIS A 136 14.99 1.88 -14.74
CA HIS A 136 14.64 1.17 -13.52
C HIS A 136 14.11 2.12 -12.46
N VAL A 137 12.90 1.83 -11.96
CA VAL A 137 12.24 2.63 -10.92
C VAL A 137 11.89 1.73 -9.75
N LEU A 138 12.32 2.13 -8.55
CA LEU A 138 11.91 1.51 -7.31
C LEU A 138 10.62 2.19 -6.81
N VAL A 139 9.55 1.42 -6.65
CA VAL A 139 8.30 1.89 -6.05
C VAL A 139 8.07 1.18 -4.73
N VAL A 140 7.93 1.95 -3.66
CA VAL A 140 7.78 1.43 -2.29
C VAL A 140 6.47 1.92 -1.70
N GLY A 141 5.67 1.03 -1.11
CA GLY A 141 4.63 1.40 -0.15
C GLY A 141 5.15 1.11 1.25
N ALA A 142 5.23 2.12 2.12
CA ALA A 142 5.82 1.96 3.45
C ALA A 142 5.10 2.82 4.50
N GLU A 143 4.86 2.24 5.67
CA GLU A 143 4.17 2.94 6.75
C GLU A 143 4.61 2.50 8.15
N THR A 144 4.63 3.45 9.07
CA THR A 144 4.62 3.27 10.53
C THR A 144 3.36 3.90 11.14
N LEU A 145 2.18 3.36 10.81
CA LEU A 145 0.87 3.89 11.27
C LEU A 145 0.71 3.80 12.79
N SER A 146 1.42 2.89 13.46
CA SER A 146 1.46 2.80 14.92
C SER A 146 1.85 4.13 15.59
N ARG A 147 2.69 4.94 14.93
CA ARG A 147 3.18 6.24 15.43
C ARG A 147 2.11 7.32 15.50
N ILE A 148 1.06 7.17 14.69
CA ILE A 148 -0.06 8.11 14.59
C ILE A 148 -1.39 7.45 14.95
N THR A 149 -1.36 6.32 15.65
CA THR A 149 -2.55 5.63 16.18
C THR A 149 -2.85 6.08 17.60
N ASP A 150 -4.09 6.51 17.89
CA ASP A 150 -4.54 6.74 19.26
C ASP A 150 -4.95 5.40 19.90
N TYR A 151 -4.08 4.83 20.73
CA TYR A 151 -4.32 3.57 21.42
C TYR A 151 -5.42 3.62 22.50
N THR A 152 -6.04 4.78 22.73
CA THR A 152 -7.24 4.89 23.57
C THR A 152 -8.54 4.88 22.75
N ASP A 153 -8.47 5.01 21.43
CA ASP A 153 -9.63 4.91 20.54
C ASP A 153 -9.76 3.48 19.99
N ARG A 154 -10.64 2.70 20.60
CA ARG A 154 -10.96 1.32 20.19
C ARG A 154 -11.42 1.18 18.74
N ASN A 155 -11.90 2.26 18.09
CA ASN A 155 -12.41 2.18 16.73
C ASN A 155 -11.30 2.14 15.67
N THR A 156 -10.12 2.65 16.00
CA THR A 156 -8.99 2.81 15.08
C THR A 156 -7.79 1.98 15.51
N CYS A 157 -7.49 1.86 16.81
CA CYS A 157 -6.28 1.19 17.30
C CYS A 157 -6.23 -0.32 17.00
N ILE A 158 -7.38 -0.93 16.71
CA ILE A 158 -7.49 -2.33 16.29
C ILE A 158 -7.10 -2.54 14.83
N LEU A 159 -6.93 -1.48 14.04
CA LEU A 159 -6.80 -1.61 12.58
C LEU A 159 -5.36 -1.61 12.13
N PHE A 160 -4.56 -0.68 12.64
CA PHE A 160 -3.34 -0.28 11.96
C PHE A 160 -2.11 -1.06 12.41
N GLY A 161 -1.23 -1.35 11.46
CA GLY A 161 0.09 -1.90 11.69
C GLY A 161 1.13 -1.20 10.83
N ASP A 162 2.36 -1.68 10.95
CA ASP A 162 3.53 -1.12 10.28
C ASP A 162 4.14 -2.14 9.30
N GLY A 163 4.74 -1.64 8.23
CA GLY A 163 5.42 -2.47 7.25
C GLY A 163 5.81 -1.72 5.98
N ALA A 164 6.61 -2.38 5.15
CA ALA A 164 6.96 -1.90 3.82
C ALA A 164 6.93 -3.03 2.80
N GLY A 165 6.50 -2.71 1.59
CA GLY A 165 6.65 -3.54 0.41
C GLY A 165 7.21 -2.71 -0.74
N ALA A 166 8.06 -3.33 -1.56
CA ALA A 166 8.74 -2.67 -2.66
C ALA A 166 8.68 -3.51 -3.93
N VAL A 167 8.67 -2.83 -5.07
CA VAL A 167 8.85 -3.44 -6.39
C VAL A 167 9.86 -2.66 -7.21
N VAL A 168 10.64 -3.38 -8.00
CA VAL A 168 11.48 -2.79 -9.05
C VAL A 168 10.71 -2.89 -10.36
N LEU A 169 10.48 -1.76 -11.02
CA LEU A 169 9.87 -1.71 -12.34
C LEU A 169 10.94 -1.51 -13.41
N GLY A 170 10.72 -2.12 -14.58
CA GLY A 170 11.55 -1.94 -15.76
C GLY A 170 10.90 -2.49 -17.01
N GLN A 171 11.63 -2.43 -18.12
CA GLN A 171 11.14 -2.94 -19.40
C GLN A 171 11.00 -4.47 -19.37
N VAL A 172 9.91 -4.98 -19.92
CA VAL A 172 9.62 -6.42 -20.05
C VAL A 172 9.34 -6.80 -21.50
N GLN A 173 9.18 -8.09 -21.76
CA GLN A 173 8.83 -8.61 -23.09
C GLN A 173 7.44 -8.12 -23.52
N GLU A 174 7.26 -7.96 -24.84
CA GLU A 174 5.96 -7.62 -25.41
C GLU A 174 4.89 -8.65 -25.03
N GLY A 175 3.69 -8.18 -24.71
CA GLY A 175 2.60 -9.03 -24.20
C GLY A 175 2.62 -9.27 -22.69
N ARG A 176 3.64 -8.78 -21.96
CA ARG A 176 3.68 -8.74 -20.49
C ARG A 176 3.61 -7.30 -19.97
N GLY A 177 3.51 -7.17 -18.65
CA GLY A 177 3.54 -5.88 -17.97
C GLY A 177 2.16 -5.25 -17.76
N PHE A 178 2.17 -4.00 -17.31
CA PHE A 178 0.96 -3.27 -16.96
C PHE A 178 0.13 -2.94 -18.20
N LEU A 179 -1.12 -3.41 -18.22
CA LEU A 179 -2.06 -3.17 -19.31
C LEU A 179 -2.89 -1.90 -19.08
N SER A 180 -3.23 -1.61 -17.83
CA SER A 180 -4.09 -0.50 -17.51
C SER A 180 -3.93 0.00 -16.08
N PHE A 181 -4.31 1.27 -15.90
CA PHE A 181 -4.50 1.90 -14.61
C PHE A 181 -5.86 2.63 -14.57
N GLU A 182 -6.55 2.52 -13.46
CA GLU A 182 -7.72 3.32 -13.09
C GLU A 182 -7.38 4.08 -11.81
N LEU A 183 -7.21 5.39 -11.90
CA LEU A 183 -6.95 6.25 -10.74
C LEU A 183 -8.12 7.22 -10.59
N GLY A 184 -8.54 7.49 -9.37
CA GLY A 184 -9.51 8.54 -9.11
C GLY A 184 -9.49 9.07 -7.69
N ALA A 185 -10.15 10.21 -7.52
CA ALA A 185 -10.24 10.95 -6.28
C ALA A 185 -11.60 11.65 -6.16
N ASP A 186 -12.11 11.73 -4.93
CA ASP A 186 -13.24 12.54 -4.52
C ASP A 186 -12.86 13.27 -3.23
N GLY A 187 -12.32 14.48 -3.41
CA GLY A 187 -11.81 15.34 -2.33
C GLY A 187 -12.86 15.77 -1.31
N SER A 188 -14.15 15.62 -1.61
CA SER A 188 -15.23 15.99 -0.67
C SER A 188 -15.26 15.09 0.58
N GLY A 189 -14.66 13.90 0.50
CA GLY A 189 -14.54 12.95 1.60
C GLY A 189 -13.35 13.18 2.54
N GLY A 190 -12.59 14.26 2.40
CA GLY A 190 -11.35 14.51 3.17
C GLY A 190 -11.53 14.50 4.69
N GLU A 191 -12.72 14.89 5.17
CA GLU A 191 -13.05 14.87 6.60
C GLU A 191 -13.26 13.47 7.18
N LEU A 192 -13.44 12.45 6.32
CA LEU A 192 -13.78 11.09 6.74
C LEU A 192 -12.58 10.24 7.19
N LEU A 193 -11.37 10.56 6.73
CA LEU A 193 -10.15 9.83 7.06
C LEU A 193 -8.94 10.77 6.95
N LYS A 194 -8.40 11.19 8.10
CA LYS A 194 -7.37 12.24 8.16
C LYS A 194 -6.55 12.19 9.45
N VAL A 195 -5.42 12.88 9.42
CA VAL A 195 -4.75 13.42 10.61
C VAL A 195 -4.92 14.94 10.54
N CYS A 196 -5.50 15.55 11.57
CA CYS A 196 -5.86 16.97 11.55
C CYS A 196 -4.66 17.89 11.79
N GLY A 197 -3.77 17.50 12.71
CA GLY A 197 -2.64 18.27 13.20
C GLY A 197 -1.35 18.05 12.42
N GLY A 198 -0.38 18.93 12.63
CA GLY A 198 0.98 18.85 12.09
C GLY A 198 1.15 19.55 10.74
N GLY A 199 0.07 19.69 9.97
CA GLY A 199 0.06 20.42 8.71
C GLY A 199 -0.05 21.95 8.88
N SER A 200 0.05 22.67 7.76
CA SER A 200 -0.02 24.14 7.74
C SER A 200 -1.35 24.73 8.23
N ARG A 201 -2.45 23.97 8.11
CA ARG A 201 -3.79 24.38 8.58
C ARG A 201 -3.93 24.29 10.10
N MET A 202 -3.23 23.35 10.73
CA MET A 202 -3.26 23.13 12.17
C MET A 202 -1.85 22.75 12.65
N PRO A 203 -0.98 23.76 12.87
CA PRO A 203 0.38 23.54 13.33
C PRO A 203 0.42 22.83 14.69
N SER A 204 1.56 22.22 15.00
CA SER A 204 1.79 21.59 16.30
C SER A 204 1.87 22.62 17.42
N THR A 205 0.83 22.67 18.24
CA THR A 205 0.69 23.50 19.45
C THR A 205 0.35 22.61 20.66
N PRO A 206 0.60 23.06 21.91
CA PRO A 206 0.15 22.33 23.09
C PRO A 206 -1.33 21.93 23.04
N GLU A 207 -2.19 22.84 22.59
CA GLU A 207 -3.64 22.60 22.42
C GLU A 207 -3.93 21.50 21.38
N SER A 208 -3.24 21.51 20.23
CA SER A 208 -3.45 20.48 19.20
C SER A 208 -3.02 19.07 19.67
N ILE A 209 -2.02 19.00 20.56
CA ILE A 209 -1.52 17.76 21.14
C ILE A 209 -2.50 17.25 22.21
N GLU A 210 -2.95 18.14 23.10
CA GLU A 210 -3.95 17.82 24.13
C GLU A 210 -5.27 17.33 23.52
N ASN A 211 -5.70 17.97 22.43
CA ASN A 211 -6.88 17.55 21.65
C ASN A 211 -6.63 16.37 20.70
N LYS A 212 -5.44 15.75 20.75
CA LYS A 212 -5.13 14.53 20.00
C LYS A 212 -5.29 14.65 18.48
N HIS A 213 -5.15 15.86 17.93
CA HIS A 213 -5.34 16.10 16.49
C HIS A 213 -4.26 15.47 15.60
N HIS A 214 -3.16 14.99 16.18
CA HIS A 214 -2.03 14.36 15.49
C HIS A 214 -2.19 12.84 15.31
N PHE A 215 -3.32 12.27 15.74
CA PHE A 215 -3.65 10.87 15.51
C PHE A 215 -4.65 10.70 14.37
N ILE A 216 -4.74 9.46 13.84
CA ILE A 216 -5.69 9.10 12.79
C ILE A 216 -7.13 9.25 13.31
N TYR A 217 -7.90 10.07 12.61
CA TYR A 217 -9.35 10.12 12.71
C TYR A 217 -9.97 9.35 11.55
N MET A 218 -10.99 8.53 11.84
CA MET A 218 -11.71 7.79 10.81
C MET A 218 -13.22 7.71 11.10
N ALA A 219 -14.03 8.21 10.17
CA ALA A 219 -15.47 7.99 10.11
C ALA A 219 -15.77 6.60 9.49
N GLY A 220 -15.52 5.53 10.24
CA GLY A 220 -15.43 4.15 9.73
C GLY A 220 -16.61 3.67 8.90
N ASN A 221 -17.85 4.04 9.25
CA ASN A 221 -19.04 3.62 8.49
C ASN A 221 -19.10 4.23 7.08
N GLU A 222 -18.79 5.51 6.94
CA GLU A 222 -18.82 6.20 5.64
C GLU A 222 -17.64 5.77 4.76
N VAL A 223 -16.46 5.62 5.36
CA VAL A 223 -15.28 5.05 4.68
C VAL A 223 -15.57 3.62 4.19
N PHE A 224 -16.21 2.79 5.00
CA PHE A 224 -16.59 1.43 4.61
C PHE A 224 -17.56 1.40 3.42
N LYS A 225 -18.62 2.22 3.45
CA LYS A 225 -19.59 2.33 2.33
C LYS A 225 -18.91 2.76 1.03
N PHE A 226 -18.03 3.75 1.12
CA PHE A 226 -17.24 4.20 -0.01
C PHE A 226 -16.36 3.07 -0.57
N ALA A 227 -15.62 2.40 0.31
CA ALA A 227 -14.69 1.33 -0.05
C ALA A 227 -15.36 0.15 -0.75
N VAL A 228 -16.47 -0.35 -0.20
CA VAL A 228 -17.28 -1.44 -0.76
C VAL A 228 -17.71 -1.15 -2.19
N ARG A 229 -18.12 0.10 -2.46
CA ARG A 229 -18.53 0.53 -3.80
C ARG A 229 -17.34 0.70 -4.74
N ILE A 230 -16.29 1.39 -4.29
CA ILE A 230 -15.23 1.85 -5.18
C ILE A 230 -14.26 0.74 -5.59
N MET A 231 -14.00 -0.22 -4.69
CA MET A 231 -13.07 -1.33 -4.96
C MET A 231 -13.51 -2.15 -6.18
N GLY A 232 -14.79 -2.56 -6.23
CA GLY A 232 -15.34 -3.29 -7.36
C GLY A 232 -15.35 -2.47 -8.65
N ASN A 233 -15.84 -1.23 -8.57
CA ASN A 233 -15.94 -0.33 -9.73
C ASN A 233 -14.57 -0.02 -10.36
N ALA A 234 -13.56 0.23 -9.53
CA ALA A 234 -12.20 0.52 -9.99
C ALA A 234 -11.56 -0.69 -10.65
N ALA A 235 -11.72 -1.89 -10.07
CA ALA A 235 -11.24 -3.13 -10.66
C ALA A 235 -11.93 -3.41 -12.01
N GLU A 236 -13.26 -3.32 -12.10
CA GLU A 236 -14.00 -3.47 -13.36
C GLU A 236 -13.57 -2.45 -14.42
N ALA A 237 -13.30 -1.20 -14.01
CA ALA A 237 -12.81 -0.17 -14.92
C ALA A 237 -11.40 -0.45 -15.45
N ALA A 238 -10.49 -0.90 -14.59
CA ALA A 238 -9.15 -1.30 -15.02
C ALA A 238 -9.20 -2.52 -15.96
N LEU A 239 -10.00 -3.54 -15.66
CA LEU A 239 -10.22 -4.70 -16.53
C LEU A 239 -10.75 -4.32 -17.90
N ARG A 240 -11.77 -3.45 -17.94
CA ARG A 240 -12.32 -2.93 -19.20
C ARG A 240 -11.28 -2.16 -20.01
N LYS A 241 -10.45 -1.33 -19.37
CA LYS A 241 -9.34 -0.63 -20.05
C LYS A 241 -8.28 -1.59 -20.59
N ALA A 242 -8.02 -2.69 -19.89
CA ALA A 242 -7.10 -3.74 -20.30
C ALA A 242 -7.68 -4.68 -21.38
N GLY A 243 -9.00 -4.67 -21.61
CA GLY A 243 -9.66 -5.62 -22.50
C GLY A 243 -9.66 -7.06 -21.95
N ILE A 244 -9.58 -7.23 -20.62
CA ILE A 244 -9.55 -8.52 -19.94
C ILE A 244 -10.91 -8.79 -19.29
N ASP A 245 -11.46 -9.98 -19.49
CA ASP A 245 -12.68 -10.40 -18.78
C ASP A 245 -12.36 -10.81 -17.34
N LYS A 246 -13.29 -10.55 -16.41
CA LYS A 246 -13.08 -10.87 -14.99
C LYS A 246 -12.88 -12.37 -14.72
N THR A 247 -13.37 -13.25 -15.59
CA THR A 247 -13.16 -14.71 -15.50
C THR A 247 -11.69 -15.11 -15.75
N GLU A 248 -10.92 -14.24 -16.40
CA GLU A 248 -9.51 -14.44 -16.71
C GLU A 248 -8.57 -13.97 -15.60
N ILE A 249 -9.08 -13.38 -14.52
CA ILE A 249 -8.23 -12.95 -13.39
C ILE A 249 -7.65 -14.19 -12.72
N ASP A 250 -6.33 -14.25 -12.58
CA ASP A 250 -5.65 -15.34 -11.89
C ASP A 250 -5.49 -15.03 -10.41
N LEU A 251 -5.22 -13.77 -10.07
CA LEU A 251 -5.09 -13.33 -8.68
C LEU A 251 -5.50 -11.86 -8.48
N LEU A 252 -6.38 -11.63 -7.50
CA LEU A 252 -6.71 -10.33 -6.96
C LEU A 252 -5.80 -10.03 -5.75
N ILE A 253 -5.17 -8.85 -5.75
CA ILE A 253 -4.33 -8.34 -4.66
C ILE A 253 -4.93 -7.01 -4.19
N PRO A 254 -5.93 -7.06 -3.28
CA PRO A 254 -6.62 -5.87 -2.82
C PRO A 254 -5.85 -5.18 -1.69
N HIS A 255 -6.15 -3.90 -1.45
CA HIS A 255 -5.78 -3.22 -0.21
C HIS A 255 -6.35 -3.97 1.00
N GLN A 256 -5.47 -4.28 1.97
CA GLN A 256 -5.78 -5.11 3.14
C GLN A 256 -6.38 -4.28 4.28
N ALA A 257 -7.50 -3.61 4.03
CA ALA A 257 -8.13 -2.73 5.02
C ALA A 257 -9.03 -3.47 6.02
N ASN A 258 -9.84 -4.40 5.51
CA ASN A 258 -10.88 -5.09 6.26
C ASN A 258 -11.41 -6.27 5.43
N ILE A 259 -11.56 -7.45 6.04
CA ILE A 259 -11.98 -8.66 5.34
C ILE A 259 -13.33 -8.53 4.64
N ARG A 260 -14.26 -7.75 5.20
CA ARG A 260 -15.60 -7.54 4.63
C ARG A 260 -15.55 -6.71 3.35
N ILE A 261 -14.63 -5.75 3.25
CA ILE A 261 -14.41 -4.96 2.03
C ILE A 261 -13.80 -5.85 0.94
N ILE A 262 -12.80 -6.66 1.31
CA ILE A 262 -12.16 -7.62 0.40
C ILE A 262 -13.19 -8.61 -0.15
N ASN A 263 -14.01 -9.20 0.72
CA ASN A 263 -15.09 -10.12 0.33
C ASN A 263 -16.09 -9.45 -0.61
N SER A 264 -16.44 -8.19 -0.38
CA SER A 264 -17.32 -7.46 -1.27
C SER A 264 -16.71 -7.26 -2.67
N ALA A 265 -15.40 -7.00 -2.76
CA ALA A 265 -14.71 -6.88 -4.03
C ALA A 265 -14.64 -8.23 -4.77
N MET A 266 -14.32 -9.32 -4.06
CA MET A 266 -14.32 -10.68 -4.63
C MET A 266 -15.69 -11.06 -5.18
N ASN A 267 -16.76 -10.83 -4.40
CA ASN A 267 -18.13 -11.11 -4.82
C ASN A 267 -18.53 -10.30 -6.06
N ARG A 268 -18.08 -9.05 -6.17
CA ARG A 268 -18.36 -8.21 -7.33
C ARG A 268 -17.68 -8.72 -8.61
N LEU A 269 -16.47 -9.26 -8.45
CA LEU A 269 -15.67 -9.81 -9.54
C LEU A 269 -15.99 -11.29 -9.84
N ASP A 270 -16.92 -11.90 -9.12
CA ASP A 270 -17.24 -13.34 -9.19
C ASP A 270 -16.00 -14.24 -8.99
N LEU A 271 -15.11 -13.84 -8.08
CA LEU A 271 -13.87 -14.57 -7.81
C LEU A 271 -14.01 -15.51 -6.60
N PRO A 272 -13.53 -16.76 -6.70
CA PRO A 272 -13.44 -17.65 -5.56
C PRO A 272 -12.27 -17.23 -4.64
N ALA A 273 -12.31 -17.65 -3.38
CA ALA A 273 -11.39 -17.17 -2.34
C ALA A 273 -9.91 -17.43 -2.65
N GLU A 274 -9.60 -18.55 -3.31
CA GLU A 274 -8.25 -18.93 -3.72
C GLU A 274 -7.63 -18.01 -4.78
N LYS A 275 -8.45 -17.22 -5.49
CA LYS A 275 -8.01 -16.19 -6.44
C LYS A 275 -7.84 -14.82 -5.78
N CYS A 276 -7.75 -14.76 -4.46
CA CYS A 276 -7.49 -13.53 -3.72
C CYS A 276 -6.33 -13.70 -2.73
N MET A 277 -5.44 -12.72 -2.68
CA MET A 277 -4.38 -12.65 -1.68
C MET A 277 -4.88 -11.93 -0.43
N ILE A 278 -4.84 -12.61 0.72
CA ILE A 278 -5.27 -12.08 2.01
C ILE A 278 -4.23 -12.45 3.06
N ASN A 279 -3.66 -11.44 3.72
CA ASN A 279 -2.70 -11.58 4.82
C ASN A 279 -2.93 -10.57 5.96
N LEU A 280 -4.00 -9.79 5.84
CA LEU A 280 -4.62 -8.92 6.82
C LEU A 280 -4.64 -9.47 8.27
N ASP A 281 -4.81 -10.79 8.43
CA ASP A 281 -4.86 -11.45 9.73
C ASP A 281 -3.55 -11.30 10.52
N LYS A 282 -2.41 -11.16 9.81
CA LYS A 282 -1.04 -11.10 10.37
C LYS A 282 -0.49 -9.69 10.54
N TYR A 283 -0.96 -8.75 9.73
CA TYR A 283 -0.35 -7.42 9.63
C TYR A 283 -1.31 -6.28 9.98
N GLY A 284 -2.61 -6.55 10.05
CA GLY A 284 -3.61 -5.51 10.08
C GLY A 284 -3.61 -4.68 8.79
N ASN A 285 -4.05 -3.43 8.91
CA ASN A 285 -4.04 -2.45 7.85
C ASN A 285 -2.73 -1.65 7.89
N VAL A 286 -1.85 -1.90 6.93
CA VAL A 286 -0.56 -1.21 6.73
C VAL A 286 -0.63 -0.17 5.60
N SER A 287 -1.81 0.38 5.34
CA SER A 287 -2.10 1.41 4.33
C SER A 287 -1.42 1.13 2.96
N ALA A 288 -0.57 2.03 2.46
CA ALA A 288 0.04 1.92 1.13
C ALA A 288 0.96 0.69 0.99
N ALA A 289 1.50 0.18 2.10
CA ALA A 289 2.34 -1.01 2.10
C ALA A 289 1.56 -2.31 1.86
N SER A 290 0.22 -2.31 1.95
CA SER A 290 -0.55 -3.55 1.97
C SER A 290 -0.47 -4.34 0.67
N ILE A 291 -0.60 -3.65 -0.48
CA ILE A 291 -0.61 -4.27 -1.80
C ILE A 291 0.78 -4.84 -2.13
N PRO A 292 1.90 -4.10 -1.99
CA PRO A 292 3.20 -4.65 -2.30
C PRO A 292 3.64 -5.75 -1.33
N ILE A 293 3.27 -5.69 -0.05
CA ILE A 293 3.52 -6.81 0.90
C ILE A 293 2.75 -8.06 0.47
N ALA A 294 1.47 -7.92 0.15
CA ALA A 294 0.64 -9.03 -0.32
C ALA A 294 1.16 -9.62 -1.64
N LEU A 295 1.61 -8.77 -2.58
CA LEU A 295 2.22 -9.21 -3.82
C LEU A 295 3.53 -9.99 -3.58
N ALA A 296 4.45 -9.47 -2.77
CA ALA A 296 5.69 -10.15 -2.44
C ALA A 296 5.42 -11.53 -1.82
N GLU A 297 4.44 -11.62 -0.90
CA GLU A 297 4.02 -12.89 -0.32
C GLU A 297 3.41 -13.85 -1.33
N ALA A 298 2.59 -13.36 -2.26
CA ALA A 298 2.02 -14.20 -3.30
C ALA A 298 3.12 -14.82 -4.19
N VAL A 299 4.17 -14.06 -4.50
CA VAL A 299 5.35 -14.53 -5.23
C VAL A 299 6.14 -15.56 -4.39
N GLU A 300 6.45 -15.26 -3.13
CA GLU A 300 7.14 -16.19 -2.21
C GLU A 300 6.38 -17.53 -2.03
N GLN A 301 5.05 -17.47 -2.07
CA GLN A 301 4.16 -18.63 -1.93
C GLN A 301 3.89 -19.34 -3.26
N ASN A 302 4.54 -18.95 -4.37
CA ASN A 302 4.32 -19.49 -5.71
C ASN A 302 2.86 -19.43 -6.19
N ARG A 303 2.12 -18.40 -5.74
CA ARG A 303 0.73 -18.13 -6.16
C ARG A 303 0.65 -17.28 -7.43
N VAL A 304 1.79 -16.79 -7.90
CA VAL A 304 1.94 -15.99 -9.12
C VAL A 304 2.95 -16.68 -10.03
N LYS A 305 2.61 -16.85 -11.29
CA LYS A 305 3.41 -17.47 -12.35
C LYS A 305 3.49 -16.54 -13.56
N GLU A 306 4.49 -16.75 -14.40
CA GLU A 306 4.61 -16.01 -15.66
C GLU A 306 3.33 -16.15 -16.51
N GLY A 307 2.82 -15.02 -16.99
CA GLY A 307 1.60 -14.92 -17.77
C GLY A 307 0.31 -14.75 -16.95
N ASP A 308 0.36 -14.87 -15.63
CA ASP A 308 -0.81 -14.68 -14.77
C ASP A 308 -1.33 -13.24 -14.86
N LYS A 309 -2.65 -13.08 -14.92
CA LYS A 309 -3.33 -11.79 -14.92
C LYS A 309 -3.65 -11.37 -13.49
N LEU A 310 -2.89 -10.40 -12.99
CA LEU A 310 -3.03 -9.85 -11.65
C LEU A 310 -3.87 -8.57 -11.68
N VAL A 311 -4.80 -8.47 -10.74
CA VAL A 311 -5.54 -7.23 -10.48
C VAL A 311 -5.14 -6.70 -9.12
N MET A 312 -4.57 -5.50 -9.09
CA MET A 312 -4.32 -4.76 -7.85
C MET A 312 -5.36 -3.67 -7.71
N VAL A 313 -5.93 -3.49 -6.52
CA VAL A 313 -6.96 -2.48 -6.28
C VAL A 313 -6.94 -1.97 -4.85
N GLY A 314 -7.07 -0.67 -4.66
CA GLY A 314 -7.02 -0.04 -3.34
C GLY A 314 -7.79 1.28 -3.28
N PHE A 315 -8.01 1.74 -2.06
CA PHE A 315 -8.68 2.99 -1.74
C PHE A 315 -8.03 3.61 -0.49
N GLY A 316 -8.19 4.90 -0.27
CA GLY A 316 -7.63 5.57 0.90
C GLY A 316 -8.24 6.93 1.19
N GLY A 317 -7.66 7.65 2.15
CA GLY A 317 -7.98 9.04 2.47
C GLY A 317 -7.93 9.97 1.26
N GLY A 318 -8.68 11.07 1.31
CA GLY A 318 -8.91 11.96 0.17
C GLY A 318 -10.39 12.29 -0.09
N LEU A 319 -11.27 11.34 -0.43
CA LEU A 319 -10.97 9.91 -0.63
C LEU A 319 -10.39 9.62 -2.02
N THR A 320 -9.52 8.62 -2.10
CA THR A 320 -8.79 8.23 -3.31
C THR A 320 -8.96 6.74 -3.60
N TRP A 321 -8.78 6.33 -4.86
CA TRP A 321 -8.74 4.93 -5.27
C TRP A 321 -7.82 4.70 -6.45
N GLY A 322 -7.36 3.46 -6.58
CA GLY A 322 -6.53 3.00 -7.68
C GLY A 322 -6.83 1.55 -8.01
N ALA A 323 -6.76 1.18 -9.28
CA ALA A 323 -6.67 -0.21 -9.73
C ALA A 323 -5.70 -0.34 -10.91
N SER A 324 -5.12 -1.52 -11.07
CA SER A 324 -4.26 -1.85 -12.21
C SER A 324 -4.41 -3.30 -12.63
N VAL A 325 -4.23 -3.55 -13.92
CA VAL A 325 -4.14 -4.91 -14.48
C VAL A 325 -2.72 -5.14 -14.98
N LEU A 326 -2.10 -6.22 -14.54
CA LEU A 326 -0.74 -6.63 -14.88
C LEU A 326 -0.77 -8.05 -15.45
N ILE A 327 -0.05 -8.30 -16.53
CA ILE A 327 0.36 -9.66 -16.92
C ILE A 327 1.76 -9.88 -16.36
N TRP A 328 1.90 -10.85 -15.45
CA TRP A 328 3.17 -11.15 -14.75
C TRP A 328 4.26 -11.66 -15.69
#